data_AF-A0A6B3I1J9-F1
#
_entry.id   AF-A0A6B3I1J9-F1
#
_cell.length_a   1.000
_cell.length_b   1.000
_cell.length_c   1.000
_cell.angle_alpha   90.00
_cell.angle_beta   90.00
_cell.angle_gamma   90.00
#
_symmetry.space_group_name_H-M   'P 1'
#
loop_
_entity.id
_entity.type
_entity.pdbx_description
1 polymer ?
#
loop_
_entity_poly.entity_id
_entity_poly.type
_entity_poly.pdbx_seq_one_letter_code
_entity_poly.pdbx_strand_id
1 'polypeptide(L)'
;LMERVEGTGVWAISHRLRTDHRASYQFHATCGTREDALRADRPSWRRVLDHAERDPLNTGAPLPSRDGRNPASVLELPEAPDQSRTRRREDVDRGESLHTEVDGRRIT
;
A
#
# COMPACT_ATOMS: atom_id res chain seq x y z
N LEU A 1 -16.33 0.79 4.94
CA LEU A 1 -15.79 -0.54 5.32
C LEU A 1 -16.17 -1.53 4.25
N MET A 2 -15.43 -2.62 4.10
CA MET A 2 -15.84 -3.72 3.23
C MET A 2 -17.09 -4.40 3.81
N GLU A 3 -17.89 -4.98 2.94
CA GLU A 3 -19.10 -5.72 3.27
C GLU A 3 -18.90 -7.19 2.94
N ARG A 4 -19.46 -8.07 3.78
CA ARG A 4 -19.40 -9.50 3.55
C ARG A 4 -20.39 -9.89 2.46
N VAL A 5 -19.94 -10.64 1.47
CA VAL A 5 -20.82 -11.17 0.43
C VAL A 5 -21.54 -12.40 0.98
N GLU A 6 -22.86 -12.31 1.10
CA GLU A 6 -23.71 -13.35 1.69
C GLU A 6 -23.54 -14.71 1.01
N GLY A 7 -23.58 -15.78 1.81
CA GLY A 7 -23.32 -17.15 1.34
C GLY A 7 -21.86 -17.43 0.95
N THR A 8 -20.93 -16.50 1.18
CA THR A 8 -19.50 -16.68 0.85
C THR A 8 -18.57 -16.34 2.03
N GLY A 9 -17.27 -16.61 1.86
CA GLY A 9 -16.20 -16.13 2.74
C GLY A 9 -15.58 -14.79 2.32
N VAL A 10 -16.15 -14.12 1.31
CA VAL A 10 -15.52 -12.95 0.66
C VAL A 10 -16.00 -11.65 1.29
N TRP A 11 -15.07 -10.70 1.42
CA TRP A 11 -15.33 -9.30 1.75
C TRP A 11 -15.08 -8.44 0.52
N ALA A 12 -15.94 -7.47 0.25
CA ALA A 12 -15.83 -6.60 -0.93
C ALA A 12 -16.18 -5.14 -0.60
N ILE A 13 -15.56 -4.22 -1.32
CA ILE A 13 -15.96 -2.81 -1.38
C ILE A 13 -15.76 -2.32 -2.81
N SER A 14 -16.60 -1.39 -3.24
CA SER A 14 -16.48 -0.74 -4.55
C SER A 14 -16.43 0.78 -4.36
N HIS A 15 -15.57 1.41 -5.14
CA HIS A 15 -15.44 2.87 -5.18
C HIS A 15 -15.52 3.34 -6.62
N ARG A 16 -16.16 4.50 -6.82
CA ARG A 16 -16.05 5.24 -8.08
C ARG A 16 -14.83 6.13 -8.01
N LEU A 17 -13.89 5.92 -8.92
CA LEU A 17 -12.62 6.65 -9.01
C LEU A 17 -12.54 7.41 -10.34
N ARG A 18 -11.64 8.39 -10.43
CA ARG A 18 -11.29 9.01 -11.72
C ARG A 18 -10.63 7.99 -12.63
N THR A 19 -10.78 8.11 -13.94
CA THR A 19 -10.21 7.15 -14.92
C THR A 19 -8.69 7.07 -14.88
N ASP A 20 -8.03 8.17 -14.49
CA ASP A 20 -6.58 8.31 -14.36
C ASP A 20 -6.05 7.99 -12.95
N HIS A 21 -6.85 7.35 -12.10
CA HIS A 21 -6.48 7.14 -10.71
C HIS A 21 -5.34 6.13 -10.55
N ARG A 22 -4.30 6.54 -9.83
CA ARG A 22 -3.29 5.66 -9.25
C ARG A 22 -3.09 5.99 -7.78
N ALA A 23 -3.14 4.98 -6.93
CA ALA A 23 -2.95 5.14 -5.50
C ALA A 23 -2.38 3.86 -4.86
N SER A 24 -1.73 4.04 -3.72
CA SER A 24 -1.42 2.94 -2.82
C SER A 24 -2.60 2.63 -1.92
N TYR A 25 -2.80 1.36 -1.58
CA TYR A 25 -3.82 0.92 -0.62
C TYR A 25 -3.31 -0.24 0.24
N GLN A 26 -3.95 -0.40 1.39
CA GLN A 26 -3.75 -1.50 2.33
C GLN A 26 -5.11 -1.88 2.91
N PHE A 27 -5.21 -3.11 3.40
CA PHE A 27 -6.37 -3.57 4.17
C PHE A 27 -5.99 -3.67 5.65
N HIS A 28 -6.94 -3.33 6.51
CA HIS A 28 -6.82 -3.56 7.94
C HIS A 28 -8.07 -4.29 8.42
N ALA A 29 -7.91 -5.57 8.75
CA ALA A 29 -8.94 -6.34 9.40
C ALA A 29 -8.96 -5.99 10.89
N THR A 30 -10.14 -5.72 11.43
CA THR A 30 -10.33 -5.45 12.87
C THR A 30 -11.37 -6.40 13.44
N CYS A 31 -11.15 -6.83 14.69
CA CYS A 31 -12.06 -7.69 15.45
C CYS A 31 -13.00 -6.90 16.39
N GLY A 32 -12.99 -5.56 16.31
CA GLY A 32 -13.79 -4.66 17.16
C GLY A 32 -15.17 -4.33 16.59
N THR A 33 -15.82 -3.32 17.18
CA THR A 33 -17.12 -2.86 16.67
C THR A 33 -16.95 -2.03 15.39
N ARG A 34 -18.07 -1.75 14.71
CA ARG A 34 -18.07 -0.82 13.57
C ARG A 34 -17.59 0.58 14.00
N GLU A 35 -17.96 1.03 15.18
CA GLU A 35 -17.52 2.33 15.73
C GLU A 35 -16.00 2.35 15.94
N ASP A 36 -15.42 1.26 16.43
CA ASP A 36 -13.96 1.15 16.57
C ASP A 36 -13.26 1.19 15.20
N ALA A 37 -13.81 0.48 14.20
CA ALA A 37 -13.28 0.44 12.85
C ALA A 37 -13.35 1.80 12.12
N LEU A 38 -14.32 2.65 12.49
CA LEU A 38 -14.53 3.97 11.89
C LEU A 38 -13.86 5.10 12.68
N ARG A 39 -13.20 4.81 13.80
CA ARG A 39 -12.60 5.85 14.63
C ARG A 39 -11.45 6.51 13.89
N ALA A 40 -11.57 7.82 13.68
CA ALA A 40 -10.67 8.60 12.83
C ALA A 40 -9.72 9.53 13.61
N ASP A 41 -9.58 9.36 14.93
CA ASP A 41 -8.56 10.08 15.68
C ASP A 41 -7.15 9.58 15.34
N ARG A 42 -6.15 10.45 15.53
CA ARG A 42 -4.77 10.17 15.16
C ARG A 42 -4.19 8.90 15.83
N PRO A 43 -4.36 8.67 17.15
CA PRO A 43 -3.98 7.40 17.78
C PRO A 43 -4.59 6.16 17.11
N SER A 44 -5.89 6.20 16.82
CA SER A 44 -6.58 5.08 16.15
C SER A 44 -6.03 4.83 14.76
N TRP A 45 -5.84 5.87 13.94
CA TRP A 45 -5.23 5.75 12.62
C TRP A 45 -3.79 5.23 12.66
N ARG A 46 -2.99 5.63 13.65
CA ARG A 46 -1.63 5.10 13.80
C ARG A 46 -1.64 3.60 14.04
N ARG A 47 -2.52 3.12 14.94
CA ARG A 47 -2.68 1.68 15.19
C ARG A 47 -3.11 0.93 13.93
N VAL A 48 -4.02 1.50 13.13
CA VAL A 48 -4.41 0.94 11.82
C VAL A 48 -3.17 0.82 10.92
N LEU A 49 -2.39 1.88 10.76
CA LEU A 49 -1.20 1.90 9.89
C LEU A 49 -0.10 0.93 10.35
N ASP A 50 0.00 0.64 11.64
CA ASP A 50 1.00 -0.29 12.19
C ASP A 50 0.65 -1.76 11.87
N HIS A 51 -0.62 -2.06 11.57
CA HIS A 51 -1.11 -3.42 11.30
C HIS A 51 -1.76 -3.58 9.92
N ALA A 52 -1.90 -2.52 9.13
CA ALA A 52 -2.45 -2.62 7.79
C ALA A 52 -1.53 -3.46 6.91
N GLU A 53 -2.11 -4.34 6.11
CA GLU A 53 -1.39 -5.28 5.26
C GLU A 53 -1.65 -4.96 3.80
N ARG A 54 -0.68 -5.29 2.94
CA ARG A 54 -0.89 -5.23 1.50
C ARG A 54 -1.95 -6.26 1.10
N ASP A 55 -2.61 -6.00 -0.02
CA ASP A 55 -3.51 -6.97 -0.63
C ASP A 55 -2.73 -8.22 -1.08
N PRO A 56 -3.01 -9.40 -0.52
CA PRO A 56 -2.30 -10.63 -0.87
C PRO A 56 -2.59 -11.11 -2.29
N LEU A 57 -3.70 -10.66 -2.91
CA LEU A 57 -4.10 -11.03 -4.26
C LEU A 57 -3.51 -10.10 -5.34
N ASN A 58 -2.99 -8.94 -4.94
CA ASN A 58 -2.31 -8.04 -5.85
C ASN A 58 -0.87 -8.52 -6.08
N THR A 59 -0.60 -8.99 -7.29
CA THR A 59 0.71 -9.51 -7.73
C THR A 59 1.64 -8.41 -8.27
N GLY A 60 1.17 -7.16 -8.33
CA GLY A 60 1.97 -6.01 -8.71
C GLY A 60 3.10 -5.72 -7.71
N ALA A 61 4.12 -4.98 -8.18
CA ALA A 61 5.20 -4.53 -7.31
C ALA A 61 4.64 -3.66 -6.18
N PRO A 62 4.93 -3.97 -4.91
CA PRO A 62 4.40 -3.20 -3.80
C PRO A 62 5.12 -1.84 -3.68
N LEU A 63 4.41 -0.85 -3.13
CA LEU A 63 5.03 0.39 -2.69
C LEU A 63 5.73 0.13 -1.34
N PRO A 64 7.06 0.34 -1.24
CA PRO A 64 7.78 0.13 0.00
C PRO A 64 7.31 1.10 1.08
N SER A 65 7.26 0.61 2.31
CA SER A 65 6.91 1.43 3.46
C SER A 65 8.12 2.12 4.07
N ARG A 66 7.85 3.15 4.88
CA ARG A 66 8.86 3.79 5.75
C ARG A 66 8.68 3.32 7.18
N ASP A 67 9.74 3.45 7.97
CA ASP A 67 9.72 3.27 9.44
C ASP A 67 9.32 1.86 9.91
N GLY A 68 9.62 0.83 9.12
CA GLY A 68 9.38 -0.58 9.49
C GLY A 68 7.93 -1.06 9.36
N ARG A 69 7.04 -0.24 8.80
CA ARG A 69 5.65 -0.66 8.52
C ARG A 69 5.56 -1.62 7.34
N ASN A 70 4.40 -2.26 7.21
CA ASN A 70 4.09 -3.11 6.07
C ASN A 70 4.05 -2.29 4.76
N PRO A 71 4.51 -2.88 3.64
CA PRO A 71 4.36 -2.28 2.32
C PRO A 71 2.88 -2.15 1.93
N ALA A 72 2.61 -1.33 0.92
CA ALA A 72 1.28 -1.14 0.35
C ALA A 72 1.15 -1.77 -1.04
N SER A 73 -0.06 -2.20 -1.39
CA SER A 73 -0.38 -2.56 -2.78
C SER A 73 -0.63 -1.31 -3.60
N VAL A 74 -0.41 -1.38 -4.91
CA VAL A 74 -0.67 -0.26 -5.83
C VAL A 74 -1.85 -0.63 -6.73
N LEU A 75 -2.82 0.28 -6.81
CA LEU A 75 -3.92 0.24 -7.78
C LEU A 75 -3.66 1.32 -8.82
N GLU A 76 -3.76 0.95 -10.09
CA GLU A 76 -3.58 1.82 -11.23
C GLU A 76 -4.68 1.53 -12.26
N LEU A 77 -5.45 2.55 -12.63
CA LEU A 77 -6.42 2.46 -13.70
C LEU A 77 -5.77 2.73 -15.07
N PRO A 78 -6.36 2.25 -16.18
CA PRO A 78 -5.69 2.25 -17.49
C PRO A 78 -5.22 3.63 -18.00
N GLU A 79 -5.87 4.72 -17.59
CA GLU A 79 -5.51 6.09 -18.00
C GLU A 79 -4.56 6.79 -17.01
N ALA A 80 -4.03 6.08 -16.02
CA ALA A 80 -3.12 6.67 -15.06
C ALA A 80 -1.85 7.23 -15.73
N PRO A 81 -1.28 8.33 -15.22
CA PRO A 81 -0.13 8.98 -15.85
C PRO A 81 1.09 8.06 -15.95
N ASP A 82 1.76 8.02 -17.09
CA ASP A 82 2.89 7.12 -17.35
C ASP A 82 3.95 7.07 -16.23
N GLN A 83 4.47 5.86 -15.97
CA GLN A 83 5.56 5.57 -15.03
C GLN A 83 6.69 4.80 -15.70
N SER A 84 6.89 4.97 -17.01
CA SER A 84 7.97 4.29 -17.76
C SER A 84 9.34 4.38 -17.07
N ARG A 85 9.62 5.48 -16.37
CA ARG A 85 10.87 5.72 -15.65
C ARG A 85 11.06 4.85 -14.40
N THR A 86 10.01 4.26 -13.84
CA THR A 86 10.12 3.39 -12.65
C THR A 86 10.38 1.93 -13.02
N ARG A 87 10.16 1.55 -14.28
CA ARG A 87 10.40 0.19 -14.76
C ARG A 87 11.89 -0.06 -14.99
N ARG A 88 12.29 -1.33 -14.85
CA ARG A 88 13.64 -1.75 -15.23
C ARG A 88 13.80 -1.56 -16.74
N ARG A 89 14.89 -0.89 -17.12
CA ARG A 89 15.42 -0.88 -18.49
C ARG A 89 16.39 -2.05 -18.62
N GLU A 90 16.04 -3.03 -19.45
CA GLU A 90 16.82 -4.27 -19.61
C GLU A 90 18.10 -4.03 -20.43
N ASP A 91 18.09 -3.01 -21.28
CA ASP A 91 19.16 -2.56 -22.16
C ASP A 91 20.15 -1.60 -21.49
N VAL A 92 19.94 -1.25 -20.22
CA VAL A 92 20.77 -0.30 -19.47
C VAL A 92 21.37 -0.99 -18.24
N ASP A 93 22.69 -0.85 -18.09
CA ASP A 93 23.42 -1.34 -16.93
C ASP A 93 22.86 -0.75 -15.62
N ARG A 94 22.86 -1.58 -14.56
CA ARG A 94 22.39 -1.11 -13.26
C ARG A 94 23.44 -0.17 -12.67
N GLY A 95 23.00 0.99 -12.19
CA GLY A 95 23.83 1.80 -11.30
C GLY A 95 24.09 1.07 -9.98
N GLU A 96 25.20 1.41 -9.33
CA GLU A 96 25.55 0.87 -8.03
C GLU A 96 24.99 1.76 -6.91
N SER A 97 24.67 1.15 -5.76
CA SER A 97 24.32 1.86 -4.53
C SER A 97 25.29 1.42 -3.44
N LEU A 98 25.78 2.36 -2.65
CA LEU A 98 26.72 2.09 -1.55
C LEU A 98 26.03 2.39 -0.23
N HIS A 99 26.09 1.44 0.69
CA HIS A 99 25.70 1.69 2.07
C HIS A 99 26.88 2.26 2.85
N THR A 100 26.68 3.37 3.55
CA THR A 100 27.70 4.01 4.40
C THR A 100 27.11 4.53 5.70
N GLU A 101 27.95 4.89 6.66
CA GLU A 101 27.56 5.58 7.89
C GLU A 101 28.04 7.03 7.88
N VAL A 102 27.13 7.96 8.17
CA VAL A 102 27.44 9.38 8.36
C VAL A 102 26.82 9.82 9.69
N ASP A 103 27.64 10.34 10.61
CA ASP A 103 27.22 10.77 11.95
C ASP A 103 26.39 9.72 12.72
N GLY A 104 26.80 8.45 12.63
CA GLY A 104 26.12 7.31 13.27
C GLY A 104 24.76 6.95 12.65
N ARG A 105 24.50 7.39 11.41
CA ARG A 105 23.31 7.04 10.64
C ARG A 105 23.69 6.28 9.38
N ARG A 106 23.05 5.15 9.16
CA ARG A 106 23.17 4.39 7.92
C ARG A 106 22.45 5.10 6.77
N ILE A 107 23.18 5.37 5.69
CA ILE A 107 22.70 6.00 4.46
C ILE A 107 22.93 5.03 3.30
N THR A 108 22.07 5.09 2.29
CA THR A 108 22.17 4.36 1.01
C THR A 108 22.11 5.35 -0.13
#